data_AF-A0A2H0QSZ4-F1
#
_entry.id   AF-A0A2H0QSZ4-F1
#
_cell.length_a   1.000
_cell.length_b   1.000
_cell.length_c   1.000
_cell.angle_alpha   90.00
_cell.angle_beta   90.00
_cell.angle_gamma   90.00
#
_symmetry.space_group_name_H-M   'P 1'
#
loop_
_entity.id
_entity.type
_entity.pdbx_description
1 polymer ?
#
loop_
_entity_poly.entity_id
_entity_poly.type
_entity_poly.pdbx_seq_one_letter_code
_entity_poly.pdbx_strand_id
1 'polypeptide(L)'
;MNKNFVVLISFLISQQVLAFTLTDSRFFRFNNNEDIIIDVASDGCSASGGYTAEELLSLAVHGAELYWNTVETANIKLVRGSVLSATANGKDLNSFYSAVFSNRNHIVIGCSSAVPATAAAYSTARGSDRNQIGLVLFKDDSTNFGRSYDTTAAIMAHEMGHCLGLGHTSFPNALMQSSGGSLGLYKLSQDDRDGITYLYPHEKKAGGCLGAIGSIKDISSDDHYQDSMAFFIGLTLILLMINIRAVKNPQLE
;
A
#
# COMPACT_ATOMS: atom_id res chain seq x y z
N MET A 1 40.22 -1.71 18.91
CA MET A 1 38.85 -2.13 18.54
C MET A 1 38.84 -3.64 18.40
N ASN A 2 37.97 -4.34 19.13
CA ASN A 2 37.99 -5.80 19.18
C ASN A 2 37.50 -6.37 17.84
N LYS A 3 38.26 -7.26 17.18
CA LYS A 3 37.91 -7.80 15.84
C LYS A 3 36.51 -8.43 15.80
N ASN A 4 36.05 -8.97 16.93
CA ASN A 4 34.71 -9.55 17.09
C ASN A 4 33.58 -8.50 17.04
N PHE A 5 33.86 -7.24 17.39
CA PHE A 5 32.87 -6.15 17.34
C PHE A 5 32.62 -5.65 15.91
N VAL A 6 33.65 -5.68 15.06
CA VAL A 6 33.53 -5.29 13.65
C VAL A 6 32.74 -6.34 12.86
N VAL A 7 32.93 -7.64 13.16
CA VAL A 7 32.18 -8.73 12.51
C VAL A 7 30.68 -8.66 12.84
N LEU A 8 30.31 -8.29 14.07
CA LEU A 8 28.91 -8.15 14.48
C LEU A 8 28.19 -7.00 13.75
N ILE A 9 28.88 -5.88 13.53
CA ILE A 9 28.33 -4.72 12.80
C ILE A 9 28.18 -5.06 11.31
N SER A 10 29.15 -5.76 10.71
CA SER A 10 29.05 -6.18 9.30
C SER A 10 27.91 -7.16 9.03
N PHE A 11 27.52 -8.00 10.00
CA PHE A 11 26.39 -8.92 9.87
C PHE A 11 25.02 -8.21 9.94
N LEU A 12 24.97 -7.03 10.56
CA LEU A 12 23.74 -6.23 10.67
C LEU A 12 23.47 -5.38 9.42
N ILE A 13 24.48 -5.10 8.60
CA ILE A 13 24.38 -4.24 7.41
C ILE A 13 24.08 -5.06 6.13
N SER A 14 24.14 -6.39 6.17
CA SER A 14 23.89 -7.24 5.00
C SER A 14 22.43 -7.67 4.81
N GLN A 15 21.50 -7.11 5.58
CA GLN A 15 20.07 -7.35 5.37
C GLN A 15 19.66 -6.63 4.08
N GLN A 16 19.17 -7.37 3.09
CA GLN A 16 18.55 -6.74 1.92
C GLN A 16 17.39 -5.89 2.41
N VAL A 17 17.49 -4.59 2.24
CA VAL A 17 16.41 -3.65 2.59
C VAL A 17 15.27 -3.94 1.62
N LEU A 18 14.21 -4.57 2.13
CA LEU A 18 12.95 -4.73 1.41
C LEU A 18 12.33 -3.33 1.34
N ALA A 19 12.41 -2.70 0.18
CA ALA A 19 11.86 -1.37 -0.03
C ALA A 19 10.75 -1.47 -1.07
N PHE A 20 9.52 -1.32 -0.59
CA PHE A 20 8.36 -1.09 -1.44
C PHE A 20 8.54 0.23 -2.17
N THR A 21 7.84 0.39 -3.28
CA THR A 21 7.83 1.65 -4.02
C THR A 21 6.48 2.35 -3.85
N LEU A 22 6.47 3.66 -4.09
CA LEU A 22 5.27 4.50 -4.01
C LEU A 22 5.01 5.14 -5.37
N THR A 23 3.75 5.42 -5.67
CA THR A 23 3.34 6.07 -6.93
C THR A 23 3.78 7.53 -7.04
N ASP A 24 3.89 8.23 -5.91
CA ASP A 24 4.32 9.63 -5.83
C ASP A 24 5.11 9.85 -4.54
N SER A 25 6.16 10.68 -4.63
CA SER A 25 6.90 11.26 -3.51
C SER A 25 6.05 12.00 -2.47
N ARG A 26 4.84 12.43 -2.83
CA ARG A 26 3.91 13.16 -1.95
C ARG A 26 3.02 12.26 -1.09
N PHE A 27 3.29 10.95 -1.07
CA PHE A 27 2.56 9.98 -0.24
C PHE A 27 1.05 10.03 -0.47
N PHE A 28 0.63 9.68 -1.69
CA PHE A 28 -0.80 9.60 -1.99
C PHE A 28 -1.48 8.64 -1.01
N ARG A 29 -2.46 9.14 -0.24
CA ARG A 29 -3.26 8.35 0.69
C ARG A 29 -4.66 8.94 0.88
N PHE A 30 -5.66 8.07 0.87
CA PHE A 30 -7.03 8.43 1.24
C PHE A 30 -7.09 8.93 2.69
N ASN A 31 -7.90 9.96 2.93
CA ASN A 31 -8.00 10.58 4.25
C ASN A 31 -8.96 9.83 5.17
N ASN A 32 -10.08 9.34 4.64
CA ASN A 32 -10.93 8.39 5.33
C ASN A 32 -10.53 6.98 4.87
N ASN A 33 -9.64 6.38 5.63
CA ASN A 33 -9.06 5.09 5.34
C ASN A 33 -9.95 3.92 5.81
N GLU A 34 -10.91 4.16 6.70
CA GLU A 34 -11.79 3.12 7.25
C GLU A 34 -12.98 2.78 6.37
N ASP A 35 -13.29 3.58 5.34
CA ASP A 35 -14.35 3.31 4.36
C ASP A 35 -14.01 3.91 2.98
N ILE A 36 -13.04 3.32 2.28
CA ILE A 36 -12.74 3.66 0.88
C ILE A 36 -13.73 2.94 -0.02
N ILE A 37 -14.59 3.68 -0.71
CA ILE A 37 -15.72 3.09 -1.45
C ILE A 37 -15.27 2.63 -2.84
N ILE A 38 -15.59 1.39 -3.20
CA ILE A 38 -15.38 0.86 -4.55
C ILE A 38 -16.65 1.04 -5.36
N ASP A 39 -16.56 1.85 -6.41
CA ASP A 39 -17.62 2.03 -7.40
C ASP A 39 -17.18 1.55 -8.78
N VAL A 40 -18.15 1.34 -9.66
CA VAL A 40 -17.89 1.01 -11.06
C VAL A 40 -18.69 1.89 -12.01
N ALA A 41 -18.18 2.09 -13.22
CA ALA A 41 -18.92 2.73 -14.30
C ALA A 41 -20.05 1.82 -14.82
N SER A 42 -21.18 2.42 -15.21
CA SER A 42 -22.40 1.73 -15.65
C SER A 42 -22.26 0.91 -16.93
N ASP A 43 -21.28 1.23 -17.78
CA ASP A 43 -20.99 0.47 -19.00
C ASP A 43 -20.24 -0.83 -18.72
N GLY A 44 -19.72 -1.03 -17.49
CA GLY A 44 -18.98 -2.23 -17.11
C GLY A 44 -17.83 -2.52 -18.08
N CYS A 45 -17.66 -3.80 -18.41
CA CYS A 45 -16.67 -4.31 -19.36
C CYS A 45 -17.28 -5.32 -20.35
N SER A 46 -18.61 -5.24 -20.54
CA SER A 46 -19.39 -6.25 -21.28
C SER A 46 -19.21 -6.15 -22.79
N ALA A 47 -18.82 -4.98 -23.31
CA ALA A 47 -18.64 -4.75 -24.74
C ALA A 47 -17.62 -5.69 -25.38
N SER A 48 -16.62 -6.15 -24.62
CA SER A 48 -15.63 -7.13 -25.08
C SER A 48 -15.81 -8.53 -24.49
N GLY A 49 -17.03 -8.88 -24.05
CA GLY A 49 -17.32 -10.17 -23.42
C GLY A 49 -16.72 -10.33 -22.02
N GLY A 50 -16.40 -9.21 -21.36
CA GLY A 50 -16.04 -9.16 -19.95
C GLY A 50 -17.28 -9.12 -19.05
N TYR A 51 -17.15 -8.45 -17.91
CA TYR A 51 -18.16 -8.43 -16.87
C TYR A 51 -19.21 -7.32 -17.08
N THR A 52 -20.45 -7.58 -16.69
CA THR A 52 -21.44 -6.52 -16.45
C THR A 52 -20.93 -5.58 -15.34
N ALA A 53 -21.52 -4.39 -15.19
CA ALA A 53 -21.11 -3.47 -14.13
C ALA A 53 -21.22 -4.12 -12.73
N GLU A 54 -22.30 -4.82 -12.42
CA GLU A 54 -22.47 -5.49 -11.13
C GLU A 54 -21.49 -6.65 -10.90
N GLU A 55 -21.19 -7.43 -11.94
CA GLU A 55 -20.18 -8.48 -11.85
C GLU A 55 -18.78 -7.88 -11.67
N LEU A 56 -18.47 -6.77 -12.35
CA LEU A 56 -17.21 -6.04 -12.20
C LEU A 56 -17.06 -5.48 -10.79
N LEU A 57 -18.13 -4.92 -10.22
CA LEU A 57 -18.16 -4.44 -8.83
C LEU A 57 -17.93 -5.58 -7.86
N SER A 58 -18.60 -6.72 -8.09
CA SER A 58 -18.44 -7.93 -7.27
C SER A 58 -17.01 -8.47 -7.32
N LEU A 59 -16.41 -8.49 -8.52
CA LEU A 59 -15.02 -8.88 -8.74
C LEU A 59 -14.05 -7.94 -8.03
N ALA A 60 -14.29 -6.63 -8.07
CA ALA A 60 -13.42 -5.66 -7.42
C ALA A 60 -13.46 -5.76 -5.90
N VAL A 61 -14.66 -5.87 -5.32
CA VAL A 61 -14.83 -6.06 -3.89
C VAL A 61 -14.18 -7.36 -3.44
N HIS A 62 -14.36 -8.45 -4.19
CA HIS A 62 -13.69 -9.73 -3.91
C HIS A 62 -12.17 -9.60 -3.91
N GLY A 63 -11.58 -8.88 -4.88
CA GLY A 63 -10.15 -8.59 -4.90
C GLY A 63 -9.69 -7.77 -3.68
N ALA A 64 -10.48 -6.77 -3.26
CA ALA A 64 -10.13 -5.99 -2.08
C ALA A 64 -10.19 -6.81 -0.78
N GLU A 65 -11.20 -7.67 -0.65
CA GLU A 65 -11.39 -8.58 0.49
C GLU A 65 -10.30 -9.64 0.58
N LEU A 66 -9.83 -10.17 -0.56
CA LEU A 66 -8.77 -11.17 -0.60
C LEU A 66 -7.38 -10.63 -0.27
N TYR A 67 -7.13 -9.34 -0.54
CA TYR A 67 -5.78 -8.77 -0.45
C TYR A 67 -5.71 -7.63 0.56
N TRP A 68 -6.23 -6.45 0.23
CA TRP A 68 -5.98 -5.23 1.01
C TRP A 68 -6.67 -5.20 2.38
N ASN A 69 -7.91 -5.70 2.46
CA ASN A 69 -8.67 -5.74 3.71
C ASN A 69 -8.13 -6.82 4.69
N THR A 70 -7.16 -7.64 4.28
CA THR A 70 -6.55 -8.67 5.13
C THR A 70 -5.32 -8.16 5.89
N VAL A 71 -4.84 -6.94 5.60
CA VAL A 71 -3.60 -6.42 6.18
C VAL A 71 -3.87 -5.79 7.55
N GLU A 72 -3.79 -6.60 8.60
CA GLU A 72 -4.07 -6.20 10.00
C GLU A 72 -3.20 -5.04 10.53
N THR A 73 -2.07 -4.74 9.89
CA THR A 73 -1.19 -3.65 10.28
C THR A 73 -1.55 -2.32 9.60
N ALA A 74 -2.40 -2.35 8.58
CA ALA A 74 -2.86 -1.19 7.86
C ALA A 74 -4.29 -0.81 8.27
N ASN A 75 -4.50 0.44 8.71
CA ASN A 75 -5.83 0.97 8.94
C ASN A 75 -6.47 1.32 7.60
N ILE A 76 -6.85 0.31 6.82
CA ILE A 76 -7.63 0.49 5.60
C ILE A 76 -8.78 -0.48 5.56
N LYS A 77 -9.87 -0.03 4.94
CA LYS A 77 -10.96 -0.92 4.55
C LYS A 77 -11.62 -0.38 3.30
N LEU A 78 -11.57 -1.21 2.27
CA LEU A 78 -12.27 -0.98 1.03
C LEU A 78 -13.65 -1.63 1.12
N VAL A 79 -14.69 -0.88 0.80
CA VAL A 79 -16.08 -1.31 0.95
C VAL A 79 -16.81 -1.23 -0.38
N ARG A 80 -17.80 -2.10 -0.55
CA ARG A 80 -18.68 -2.08 -1.72
C ARG A 80 -19.44 -0.75 -1.77
N GLY A 81 -19.36 -0.08 -2.92
CA GLY A 81 -20.21 1.04 -3.31
C GLY A 81 -21.32 0.60 -4.25
N SER A 82 -21.38 1.24 -5.40
CA SER A 82 -22.48 1.18 -6.35
C SER A 82 -22.02 1.23 -7.81
N VAL A 83 -22.96 0.96 -8.71
CA VAL A 83 -22.80 1.25 -10.13
C VAL A 83 -23.16 2.72 -10.37
N LEU A 84 -22.18 3.52 -10.79
CA LEU A 84 -22.36 4.93 -11.08
C LEU A 84 -22.97 5.13 -12.46
N SER A 85 -23.85 6.12 -12.59
CA SER A 85 -24.36 6.59 -13.88
C SER A 85 -23.29 7.42 -14.63
N ALA A 86 -22.17 6.77 -14.95
CA ALA A 86 -21.05 7.28 -15.70
C ALA A 86 -20.54 6.21 -16.66
N THR A 87 -19.94 6.63 -17.77
CA THR A 87 -19.30 5.76 -18.75
C THR A 87 -17.79 5.94 -18.73
N ALA A 88 -17.06 4.84 -18.87
CA ALA A 88 -15.61 4.81 -19.00
C ALA A 88 -15.17 4.58 -20.46
N ASN A 89 -15.99 3.95 -21.29
CA ASN A 89 -15.58 3.54 -22.62
C ASN A 89 -15.21 4.73 -23.52
N GLY A 90 -14.10 4.59 -24.25
CA GLY A 90 -13.53 5.61 -25.12
C GLY A 90 -12.86 6.78 -24.38
N LYS A 91 -12.79 6.75 -23.05
CA LYS A 91 -12.18 7.82 -22.24
C LYS A 91 -10.78 7.44 -21.79
N ASP A 92 -9.88 8.41 -21.82
CA ASP A 92 -8.62 8.35 -21.08
C ASP A 92 -8.84 8.66 -19.58
N LEU A 93 -7.80 8.57 -18.77
CA LEU A 93 -7.88 8.86 -17.33
C LEU A 93 -8.36 10.30 -17.04
N ASN A 94 -8.02 11.29 -17.87
CA ASN A 94 -8.43 12.69 -17.65
C ASN A 94 -9.93 12.88 -17.90
N SER A 95 -10.42 12.31 -19.00
CA SER A 95 -11.82 12.39 -19.40
C SER A 95 -12.70 11.55 -18.46
N PHE A 96 -12.18 10.41 -18.00
CA PHE A 96 -12.87 9.58 -17.00
C PHE A 96 -12.93 10.28 -15.64
N TYR A 97 -11.82 10.82 -15.14
CA TYR A 97 -11.79 11.63 -13.92
C TYR A 97 -12.88 12.70 -13.92
N SER A 98 -13.00 13.46 -15.03
CA SER A 98 -13.98 14.54 -15.16
C SER A 98 -15.43 14.06 -15.08
N ALA A 99 -15.71 12.78 -15.33
CA ALA A 99 -17.04 12.20 -15.20
C ALA A 99 -17.39 11.74 -13.78
N VAL A 100 -16.38 11.50 -12.93
CA VAL A 100 -16.55 10.86 -11.61
C VAL A 100 -15.93 11.65 -10.45
N PHE A 101 -15.37 12.83 -10.72
CA PHE A 101 -14.60 13.64 -9.75
C PHE A 101 -15.37 14.01 -8.47
N SER A 102 -16.70 13.97 -8.47
CA SER A 102 -17.51 14.23 -7.28
C SER A 102 -17.40 13.13 -6.23
N ASN A 103 -16.96 11.93 -6.60
CA ASN A 103 -16.87 10.75 -5.73
C ASN A 103 -15.55 10.74 -4.96
N ARG A 104 -15.44 11.59 -3.95
CA ARG A 104 -14.26 11.72 -3.11
C ARG A 104 -14.22 10.58 -2.10
N ASN A 105 -13.02 10.07 -1.82
CA ASN A 105 -12.76 8.86 -1.03
C ASN A 105 -13.23 7.56 -1.70
N HIS A 106 -13.35 7.56 -3.02
CA HIS A 106 -13.79 6.40 -3.79
C HIS A 106 -12.67 5.93 -4.72
N ILE A 107 -12.67 4.65 -5.05
CA ILE A 107 -11.97 4.07 -6.19
C ILE A 107 -13.03 3.72 -7.22
N VAL A 108 -12.95 4.35 -8.39
CA VAL A 108 -13.91 4.15 -9.48
C VAL A 108 -13.27 3.38 -10.61
N ILE A 109 -13.89 2.25 -10.97
CA ILE A 109 -13.36 1.28 -11.92
C ILE A 109 -14.22 1.27 -13.18
N GLY A 110 -13.61 1.20 -14.35
CA GLY A 110 -14.32 1.02 -15.61
C GLY A 110 -13.45 0.39 -16.69
N CYS A 111 -14.05 0.15 -17.86
CA CYS A 111 -13.33 -0.31 -19.04
C CYS A 111 -13.29 0.76 -20.13
N SER A 112 -12.17 0.85 -20.84
CA SER A 112 -12.00 1.77 -21.95
C SER A 112 -11.16 1.21 -23.07
N SER A 113 -11.65 1.38 -24.29
CA SER A 113 -10.90 1.18 -25.53
C SER A 113 -9.74 2.16 -25.73
N ALA A 114 -9.66 3.25 -24.94
CA ALA A 114 -8.55 4.21 -24.99
C ALA A 114 -7.30 3.74 -24.23
N VAL A 115 -7.37 2.63 -23.48
CA VAL A 115 -6.18 2.03 -22.86
C VAL A 115 -5.30 1.41 -23.96
N PRO A 116 -4.02 1.81 -24.08
CA PRO A 116 -3.10 1.32 -25.11
C PRO A 116 -2.94 -0.20 -25.10
N ALA A 117 -2.69 -0.76 -26.27
CA ALA A 117 -2.56 -2.20 -26.47
C ALA A 117 -1.43 -2.85 -25.65
N THR A 118 -0.46 -2.07 -25.17
CA THR A 118 0.65 -2.54 -24.33
C THR A 118 0.31 -2.65 -22.84
N ALA A 119 -0.87 -2.18 -22.41
CA ALA A 119 -1.30 -2.19 -21.02
C ALA A 119 -2.60 -2.98 -20.84
N ALA A 120 -2.67 -3.77 -19.76
CA ALA A 120 -3.91 -4.44 -19.36
C ALA A 120 -4.88 -3.47 -18.67
N ALA A 121 -4.35 -2.55 -17.86
CA ALA A 121 -5.11 -1.50 -17.20
C ALA A 121 -4.23 -0.29 -16.93
N TYR A 122 -4.88 0.83 -16.59
CA TYR A 122 -4.26 1.96 -15.95
C TYR A 122 -4.96 2.27 -14.65
N SER A 123 -4.17 2.59 -13.65
CA SER A 123 -4.66 3.08 -12.39
C SER A 123 -3.90 4.35 -12.00
N THR A 124 -4.63 5.27 -11.40
CA THR A 124 -4.06 6.48 -10.85
C THR A 124 -4.95 7.00 -9.75
N ALA A 125 -4.41 7.95 -9.02
CA ALA A 125 -5.06 8.51 -7.87
C ALA A 125 -4.93 10.03 -7.97
N ARG A 126 -6.05 10.75 -7.91
CA ARG A 126 -6.13 12.19 -8.23
C ARG A 126 -6.89 12.97 -7.17
N GLY A 127 -6.58 14.25 -7.07
CA GLY A 127 -7.21 15.18 -6.15
C GLY A 127 -6.19 16.10 -5.49
N SER A 128 -6.67 17.23 -4.98
CA SER A 128 -5.91 18.10 -4.09
C SER A 128 -6.24 17.73 -2.64
N ASP A 129 -5.23 17.65 -1.79
CA ASP A 129 -5.30 17.54 -0.32
C ASP A 129 -6.49 16.75 0.23
N ARG A 130 -6.23 15.49 0.62
CA ARG A 130 -7.13 14.62 1.39
C ARG A 130 -8.50 14.32 0.74
N ASN A 131 -8.86 15.00 -0.35
CA ASN A 131 -10.11 14.86 -1.09
C ASN A 131 -9.84 14.14 -2.42
N GLN A 132 -9.50 12.87 -2.29
CA GLN A 132 -8.87 12.06 -3.33
C GLN A 132 -9.84 11.08 -3.98
N ILE A 133 -9.56 10.67 -5.21
CA ILE A 133 -10.29 9.63 -5.95
C ILE A 133 -9.28 8.72 -6.64
N GLY A 134 -9.46 7.41 -6.49
CA GLY A 134 -8.78 6.39 -7.27
C GLY A 134 -9.53 6.14 -8.56
N LEU A 135 -8.81 5.94 -9.65
CA LEU A 135 -9.36 5.64 -10.96
C LEU A 135 -8.67 4.39 -11.48
N VAL A 136 -9.45 3.42 -11.94
CA VAL A 136 -8.95 2.26 -12.65
C VAL A 136 -9.66 2.15 -13.99
N LEU A 137 -8.89 2.09 -15.07
CA LEU A 137 -9.37 1.84 -16.42
C LEU A 137 -8.74 0.56 -16.94
N PHE A 138 -9.55 -0.49 -17.05
CA PHE A 138 -9.16 -1.70 -17.75
C PHE A 138 -9.25 -1.48 -19.26
N LYS A 139 -8.36 -2.12 -20.01
CA LYS A 139 -8.53 -2.22 -21.45
C LYS A 139 -9.75 -3.09 -21.73
N ASP A 140 -10.69 -2.50 -22.47
CA ASP A 140 -11.89 -3.19 -22.94
C ASP A 140 -11.52 -4.16 -24.07
N ASP A 141 -11.09 -5.37 -23.68
CA ASP A 141 -10.60 -6.41 -24.59
C ASP A 141 -10.92 -7.79 -23.98
N SER A 142 -11.38 -8.73 -24.80
CA SER A 142 -11.78 -10.07 -24.35
C SER A 142 -10.61 -10.87 -23.74
N THR A 143 -9.39 -10.60 -24.18
CA THR A 143 -8.17 -11.24 -23.65
C THR A 143 -7.85 -10.80 -22.23
N ASN A 144 -8.35 -9.64 -21.80
CA ASN A 144 -8.14 -9.15 -20.45
C ASN A 144 -8.97 -9.91 -19.39
N PHE A 145 -10.16 -10.33 -19.79
CA PHE A 145 -11.13 -11.01 -18.90
C PHE A 145 -11.25 -12.51 -19.16
N GLY A 146 -10.52 -13.07 -20.13
CA GLY A 146 -10.44 -14.52 -20.38
C GLY A 146 -9.64 -15.33 -19.34
N ARG A 147 -9.35 -14.77 -18.16
CA ARG A 147 -8.61 -15.41 -17.06
C ARG A 147 -9.57 -15.96 -16.00
N SER A 148 -9.06 -16.75 -15.05
CA SER A 148 -9.89 -17.20 -13.93
C SER A 148 -10.38 -16.00 -13.10
N TYR A 149 -11.55 -16.14 -12.48
CA TYR A 149 -12.16 -15.10 -11.65
C TYR A 149 -11.18 -14.55 -10.60
N ASP A 150 -10.49 -15.42 -9.86
CA ASP A 150 -9.53 -15.01 -8.83
C ASP A 150 -8.26 -14.38 -9.38
N THR A 151 -7.83 -14.78 -10.59
CA THR A 151 -6.70 -14.11 -11.27
C THR A 151 -7.10 -12.69 -11.64
N THR A 152 -8.30 -12.50 -12.18
CA THR A 152 -8.80 -11.16 -12.51
C THR A 152 -9.03 -10.33 -11.24
N ALA A 153 -9.47 -10.94 -10.15
CA ALA A 153 -9.60 -10.27 -8.85
C ALA A 153 -8.23 -9.81 -8.31
N ALA A 154 -7.18 -10.61 -8.48
CA ALA A 154 -5.81 -10.24 -8.14
C ALA A 154 -5.30 -9.07 -9.00
N ILE A 155 -5.60 -9.06 -10.31
CA ILE A 155 -5.29 -7.91 -11.16
C ILE A 155 -6.05 -6.67 -10.66
N MET A 156 -7.33 -6.80 -10.31
CA MET A 156 -8.09 -5.68 -9.74
C MET A 156 -7.45 -5.17 -8.45
N ALA A 157 -7.01 -6.07 -7.57
CA ALA A 157 -6.31 -5.71 -6.36
C ALA A 157 -4.99 -5.00 -6.66
N HIS A 158 -4.20 -5.44 -7.64
CA HIS A 158 -2.99 -4.75 -8.09
C HIS A 158 -3.28 -3.30 -8.49
N GLU A 159 -4.28 -3.07 -9.35
CA GLU A 159 -4.65 -1.73 -9.80
C GLU A 159 -5.20 -0.85 -8.66
N MET A 160 -5.94 -1.45 -7.72
CA MET A 160 -6.34 -0.75 -6.50
C MET A 160 -5.13 -0.39 -5.63
N GLY A 161 -4.08 -1.21 -5.60
CA GLY A 161 -2.83 -0.91 -4.88
C GLY A 161 -2.19 0.39 -5.36
N HIS A 162 -2.18 0.63 -6.67
CA HIS A 162 -1.78 1.93 -7.24
C HIS A 162 -2.68 3.08 -6.80
N CYS A 163 -4.00 2.87 -6.76
CA CYS A 163 -4.94 3.87 -6.23
C CYS A 163 -4.70 4.17 -4.75
N LEU A 164 -4.26 3.18 -3.98
CA LEU A 164 -3.92 3.32 -2.57
C LEU A 164 -2.57 4.01 -2.36
N GLY A 165 -1.73 4.13 -3.39
CA GLY A 165 -0.45 4.84 -3.36
C GLY A 165 0.79 3.98 -3.60
N LEU A 166 0.64 2.65 -3.77
CA LEU A 166 1.75 1.72 -3.97
C LEU A 166 2.26 1.74 -5.42
N GLY A 167 3.58 1.78 -5.59
CA GLY A 167 4.22 1.66 -6.89
C GLY A 167 4.51 0.19 -7.25
N HIS A 168 5.09 -0.01 -8.44
CA HIS A 168 5.56 -1.33 -8.84
C HIS A 168 6.82 -1.75 -8.08
N THR A 169 6.86 -3.00 -7.65
CA THR A 169 8.04 -3.58 -6.99
C THR A 169 8.80 -4.55 -7.90
N SER A 170 10.10 -4.72 -7.61
CA SER A 170 10.94 -5.71 -8.28
C SER A 170 10.84 -7.10 -7.65
N PHE A 171 10.13 -7.25 -6.52
CA PHE A 171 9.98 -8.56 -5.89
C PHE A 171 9.08 -9.47 -6.73
N PRO A 172 9.58 -10.64 -7.19
CA PRO A 172 8.89 -11.48 -8.16
C PRO A 172 7.57 -12.05 -7.63
N ASN A 173 7.43 -12.17 -6.31
CA ASN A 173 6.26 -12.75 -5.66
C ASN A 173 5.39 -11.68 -4.95
N ALA A 174 5.50 -10.41 -5.36
CA ALA A 174 4.61 -9.37 -4.87
C ALA A 174 3.38 -9.21 -5.75
N LEU A 175 2.27 -8.82 -5.14
CA LEU A 175 1.08 -8.46 -5.90
C LEU A 175 1.39 -7.25 -6.78
N MET A 176 2.12 -6.26 -6.26
CA MET A 176 2.50 -5.04 -6.99
C MET A 176 3.65 -5.24 -8.00
N GLN A 177 3.98 -6.47 -8.41
CA GLN A 177 5.01 -6.72 -9.41
C GLN A 177 4.48 -6.43 -10.83
N SER A 178 5.20 -5.61 -11.59
CA SER A 178 4.75 -5.07 -12.90
C SER A 178 4.47 -6.10 -14.02
N SER A 179 4.96 -7.33 -13.89
CA SER A 179 4.78 -8.43 -14.86
C SER A 179 3.74 -9.46 -14.40
N GLY A 180 3.00 -9.18 -13.32
CA GLY A 180 1.96 -10.07 -12.81
C GLY A 180 2.46 -11.22 -11.91
N GLY A 181 3.60 -11.02 -11.23
CA GLY A 181 4.32 -12.04 -10.45
C GLY A 181 3.47 -12.98 -9.58
N SER A 182 2.66 -12.44 -8.65
CA SER A 182 1.83 -13.21 -7.70
C SER A 182 0.35 -13.36 -8.05
N LEU A 183 -0.02 -13.13 -9.31
CA LEU A 183 -1.40 -13.32 -9.74
C LEU A 183 -1.85 -14.77 -9.47
N GLY A 184 -2.82 -14.94 -8.57
CA GLY A 184 -3.38 -16.25 -8.21
C GLY A 184 -2.73 -16.97 -7.02
N LEU A 185 -1.77 -16.35 -6.30
CA LEU A 185 -1.16 -16.94 -5.09
C LEU A 185 -1.93 -16.65 -3.79
N TYR A 186 -3.05 -15.91 -3.85
CA TYR A 186 -3.91 -15.53 -2.71
C TYR A 186 -3.14 -14.98 -1.49
N LYS A 187 -2.03 -14.29 -1.73
CA LYS A 187 -1.19 -13.79 -0.65
C LYS A 187 -0.46 -12.53 -1.08
N LEU A 188 -0.50 -11.53 -0.21
CA LEU A 188 0.38 -10.37 -0.30
C LEU A 188 1.81 -10.76 0.08
N SER A 189 2.82 -10.21 -0.59
CA SER A 189 4.19 -10.31 -0.12
C SER A 189 4.40 -9.47 1.14
N GLN A 190 5.57 -9.61 1.77
CA GLN A 190 5.92 -8.70 2.86
C GLN A 190 6.08 -7.26 2.36
N ASP A 191 6.59 -7.08 1.13
CA ASP A 191 6.75 -5.78 0.50
C ASP A 191 5.41 -5.05 0.32
N ASP A 192 4.39 -5.76 -0.16
CA ASP A 192 3.04 -5.20 -0.32
C ASP A 192 2.44 -4.80 1.05
N ARG A 193 2.61 -5.66 2.08
CA ARG A 193 2.12 -5.40 3.45
C ARG A 193 2.82 -4.21 4.09
N ASP A 194 4.14 -4.11 3.95
CA ASP A 194 4.94 -3.03 4.52
C ASP A 194 4.60 -1.71 3.85
N GLY A 195 4.44 -1.69 2.52
CA GLY A 195 4.06 -0.50 1.78
C GLY A 195 2.68 0.03 2.17
N ILE A 196 1.68 -0.85 2.26
CA ILE A 196 0.34 -0.40 2.62
C ILE A 196 0.25 0.00 4.10
N THR A 197 0.97 -0.68 4.98
CA THR A 197 1.10 -0.31 6.40
C THR A 197 1.81 1.04 6.55
N TYR A 198 2.80 1.33 5.71
CA TYR A 198 3.49 2.62 5.72
C TYR A 198 2.56 3.76 5.34
N LEU A 199 1.72 3.57 4.31
CA LEU A 199 0.78 4.58 3.85
C LEU A 199 -0.40 4.79 4.80
N TYR A 200 -0.87 3.70 5.40
CA TYR A 200 -2.05 3.67 6.26
C TYR A 200 -1.75 2.91 7.56
N PRO A 201 -0.85 3.38 8.42
CA PRO A 201 -0.55 2.66 9.64
C PRO A 201 -1.79 2.61 10.53
N HIS A 202 -2.06 1.46 11.16
CA HIS A 202 -2.83 1.52 12.40
C HIS A 202 -2.05 2.39 13.37
N GLU A 203 -2.56 3.60 13.65
CA GLU A 203 -2.12 4.37 14.79
C GLU A 203 -2.43 3.56 16.04
N LYS A 204 -1.49 2.70 16.42
CA LYS A 204 -1.48 2.13 17.74
C LYS A 204 -1.38 3.32 18.67
N LYS A 205 -2.50 3.66 19.35
CA LYS A 205 -2.50 4.44 20.58
C LYS A 205 -1.23 4.06 21.34
N ALA A 206 -0.29 4.99 21.43
CA ALA A 206 1.13 4.87 21.77
C ALA A 206 1.52 3.78 22.81
N GLY A 207 1.40 2.50 22.46
CA GLY A 207 1.36 1.45 23.49
C GLY A 207 1.82 0.04 23.08
N GLY A 208 2.41 -0.16 21.90
CA GLY A 208 3.03 -1.46 21.60
C GLY A 208 3.53 -1.54 20.17
N CYS A 209 4.78 -1.18 19.88
CA CYS A 209 5.95 -1.97 20.31
C CYS A 209 7.27 -1.15 20.49
N LEU A 210 7.38 0.13 20.87
CA LEU A 210 6.78 0.97 21.92
C LEU A 210 6.59 2.47 21.48
N GLY A 211 6.21 2.91 20.29
CA GLY A 211 6.00 2.34 18.97
C GLY A 211 6.47 3.32 17.89
N ALA A 212 7.66 3.91 18.06
CA ALA A 212 8.34 4.67 17.02
C ALA A 212 9.84 4.80 17.34
N ILE A 213 10.65 3.79 17.04
CA ILE A 213 12.08 4.06 16.82
C ILE A 213 12.15 4.77 15.45
N GLY A 214 11.92 6.08 15.48
CA GLY A 214 11.91 6.95 14.30
C GLY A 214 10.57 7.60 13.98
N SER A 215 9.89 8.22 14.96
CA SER A 215 8.86 9.21 14.65
C SER A 215 9.56 10.52 14.29
N ILE A 216 9.74 10.79 12.99
CA ILE A 216 9.88 12.17 12.52
C ILE A 216 8.51 12.81 12.75
N LYS A 217 8.34 13.47 13.90
CA LYS A 217 7.22 14.39 14.09
C LYS A 217 7.54 15.65 13.31
N ASP A 218 6.59 16.00 12.47
CA ASP A 218 6.55 17.19 11.65
C ASP A 218 6.77 18.46 12.49
N ILE A 219 7.52 19.40 11.92
CA ILE A 219 7.76 20.73 12.49
C ILE A 219 6.44 21.51 12.36
N SER A 220 5.62 21.52 13.42
CA SER A 220 4.79 22.67 13.80
C SER A 220 3.85 22.29 14.93
N SER A 221 4.23 22.58 16.16
CA SER A 221 3.39 23.24 17.19
C SER A 221 4.14 23.22 18.51
N ASP A 222 4.24 24.39 19.13
CA ASP A 222 4.73 24.61 20.48
C ASP A 222 3.96 23.70 21.45
N ASP A 223 4.64 22.73 22.05
CA ASP A 223 4.27 22.20 23.35
C ASP A 223 5.49 21.54 24.02
N HIS A 224 5.88 22.09 25.17
CA HIS A 224 6.98 21.61 26.00
C HIS A 224 6.65 20.23 26.59
N TYR A 225 7.12 19.16 25.96
CA TYR A 225 7.09 17.82 26.54
C TYR A 225 8.49 17.37 26.97
N GLN A 226 8.65 17.06 28.27
CA GLN A 226 9.92 16.73 28.91
C GLN A 226 10.49 15.38 28.42
N ASP A 227 11.48 15.46 27.55
CA ASP A 227 12.22 14.33 26.96
C ASP A 227 13.37 13.84 27.88
N SER A 228 13.12 13.73 29.19
CA SER A 228 14.16 13.33 30.16
C SER A 228 14.30 11.81 30.27
N MET A 229 13.23 11.04 30.04
CA MET A 229 13.21 9.60 30.27
C MET A 229 14.01 8.78 29.24
N ALA A 230 14.03 9.20 27.97
CA ALA A 230 14.76 8.53 26.90
C ALA A 230 16.29 8.64 27.10
N PHE A 231 16.76 9.77 27.61
CA PHE A 231 18.16 9.98 27.99
C PHE A 231 18.59 9.05 29.13
N PHE A 232 17.73 8.86 30.15
CA PHE A 232 18.04 7.97 31.26
C PHE A 232 18.13 6.50 30.85
N ILE A 233 17.25 6.02 29.96
CA ILE A 233 17.33 4.63 29.46
C ILE A 233 18.61 4.41 28.65
N GLY A 234 18.97 5.37 27.78
CA GLY A 234 20.23 5.32 27.02
C GLY A 234 21.47 5.33 27.93
N LEU A 235 21.48 6.20 28.95
CA LEU A 235 22.58 6.28 29.93
C LEU A 235 22.69 4.99 30.77
N THR A 236 21.56 4.39 31.13
CA THR A 236 21.53 3.15 31.95
C THR A 236 22.11 1.96 31.19
N LEU A 237 21.82 1.84 29.88
CA LEU A 237 22.40 0.81 29.01
C LEU A 237 23.90 1.00 28.79
N ILE A 238 24.37 2.25 28.67
CA ILE A 238 25.80 2.58 28.57
C ILE A 238 26.51 2.24 29.89
N LEU A 239 25.92 2.56 31.05
CA LEU A 239 26.48 2.23 32.36
C LEU A 239 26.50 0.72 32.64
N LEU A 240 25.50 -0.04 32.18
CA LEU A 240 25.52 -1.51 32.27
C LEU A 240 26.67 -2.11 31.44
N MET A 241 26.92 -1.56 30.25
CA MET A 241 28.04 -1.98 29.39
C MET A 241 29.41 -1.66 30.00
N ILE A 242 29.52 -0.57 30.76
CA ILE A 242 30.76 -0.18 31.45
C ILE A 242 31.01 -1.11 32.66
N ASN A 243 29.98 -1.47 33.43
CA ASN A 243 30.11 -2.34 34.61
C ASN A 243 30.44 -3.81 34.27
N ILE A 244 29.98 -4.33 33.12
CA ILE A 244 30.33 -5.70 32.69
C ILE A 244 31.83 -5.83 32.35
N ARG A 245 32.51 -4.73 32.00
CA ARG A 245 33.97 -4.74 31.80
C ARG A 245 34.78 -4.74 33.10
N ALA A 246 34.21 -4.32 34.23
CA ALA A 246 34.93 -4.27 35.51
C ALA A 246 35.01 -5.64 36.23
N VAL A 247 34.14 -6.60 35.89
CA VAL A 247 34.02 -7.87 36.65
C VAL A 247 34.90 -9.01 36.13
N LYS A 248 35.66 -8.82 35.03
CA LYS A 248 36.61 -9.83 34.52
C LYS A 248 38.06 -9.39 34.64
N ASN A 249 38.53 -9.19 35.87
CA ASN A 249 39.92 -9.47 36.23
C ASN A 249 40.10 -9.55 37.76
N PRO A 250 40.27 -10.78 38.29
CA PRO A 250 41.34 -11.00 39.24
C PRO A 250 42.36 -11.98 38.64
N GLN A 251 43.57 -11.44 38.44
CA GLN A 251 44.84 -12.14 38.30
C GLN A 251 44.96 -13.18 39.45
N LEU A 252 45.39 -14.41 39.16
CA LEU A 252 46.78 -14.84 39.35
C LEU A 252 47.35 -14.38 40.70
N GLU A 253 47.14 -15.21 41.72
CA GLU A 253 48.18 -15.76 42.61
C GLU A 253 47.87 -17.24 42.86
#